data_AF-A0A3D3BAX6-F1
#
_entry.id   AF-A0A3D3BAX6-F1
#
_cell.length_a   1.000
_cell.length_b   1.000
_cell.length_c   1.000
_cell.angle_alpha   90.00
_cell.angle_beta   90.00
_cell.angle_gamma   90.00
#
_symmetry.space_group_name_H-M   'P 1'
#
loop_
_entity.id
_entity.type
_entity.pdbx_description
1 polymer ?
#
loop_
_entity_poly.entity_id
_entity_poly.type
_entity_poly.pdbx_seq_one_letter_code
_entity_poly.pdbx_strand_id
1 'polypeptide(L)'
;MRPAAKITFVGRCGFGTPIAKSSHHHSPSTVSPERAPVLGGSVSVSGLSEPAAALAARANDRIVLSGCSGGGKSSLLAELARRRHSVFSEAGRDVVREQTLIGGQGTPWTDLALFVELTVSRAVGDALESTALPGPSFFDRSVIDQLSGLEAKGLPVPAHIRSAVDEVRYNKTVFLVPPWPEIFTNDAERRHGFAEAEKAYHHLLCTYERFGYDPLILPKTSVTDRADRLLASLS
;
A
#
# COMPACT_ATOMS: atom_id res chain seq x y z
N MET A 1 -18.98 -32.65 16.32
CA MET A 1 -18.22 -32.12 15.17
C MET A 1 -19.21 -31.45 14.22
N ARG A 2 -19.17 -30.12 14.08
CA ARG A 2 -19.92 -29.40 13.03
C ARG A 2 -18.97 -29.17 11.85
N PRO A 3 -19.43 -29.33 10.59
CA PRO A 3 -18.55 -29.18 9.43
C PRO A 3 -18.15 -27.71 9.26
N ALA A 4 -16.87 -27.48 8.98
CA ALA A 4 -16.35 -26.17 8.61
C ALA A 4 -17.00 -25.71 7.29
N ALA A 5 -17.62 -24.53 7.30
CA ALA A 5 -18.21 -23.94 6.12
C ALA A 5 -17.09 -23.67 5.08
N LYS A 6 -17.19 -24.31 3.91
CA LYS A 6 -16.40 -23.93 2.73
C LYS A 6 -16.91 -22.57 2.23
N ILE A 7 -16.27 -21.50 2.68
CA ILE A 7 -16.46 -20.18 2.07
C ILE A 7 -15.77 -20.23 0.71
N THR A 8 -16.58 -20.32 -0.35
CA THR A 8 -16.11 -20.20 -1.73
C THR A 8 -16.36 -18.76 -2.13
N PHE A 9 -15.32 -17.91 -2.14
CA PHE A 9 -15.44 -16.53 -2.61
C PHE A 9 -15.30 -16.53 -4.13
N VAL A 10 -16.43 -16.44 -4.84
CA VAL A 10 -16.46 -16.18 -6.29
C VAL A 10 -17.28 -14.92 -6.50
N GLY A 11 -16.57 -13.82 -6.75
CA GLY A 11 -17.18 -12.56 -7.12
C GLY A 11 -16.09 -11.56 -7.45
N ARG A 12 -15.66 -11.51 -8.72
CA ARG A 12 -14.88 -10.38 -9.24
C ARG A 12 -15.66 -9.10 -8.95
N CYS A 13 -15.01 -8.08 -8.41
CA CYS A 13 -15.67 -6.81 -8.14
C CYS A 13 -16.12 -6.19 -9.48
N GLY A 14 -17.43 -5.98 -9.65
CA GLY A 14 -17.99 -5.34 -10.84
C GLY A 14 -17.50 -3.90 -10.96
N PHE A 15 -16.83 -3.57 -12.06
CA PHE A 15 -16.30 -2.24 -12.33
C PHE A 15 -17.44 -1.23 -12.54
N GLY A 16 -17.57 -0.27 -11.62
CA GLY A 16 -18.46 0.89 -11.73
C GLY A 16 -17.71 2.14 -12.17
N THR A 17 -18.06 2.61 -13.38
CA THR A 17 -18.05 3.97 -13.98
C THR A 17 -16.77 4.84 -13.95
N PRO A 18 -16.31 5.39 -15.10
CA PRO A 18 -15.15 6.28 -15.17
C PRO A 18 -15.42 7.67 -14.59
N ILE A 19 -14.40 8.27 -13.95
CA ILE A 19 -14.41 9.65 -13.46
C ILE A 19 -14.22 10.61 -14.64
N ALA A 20 -15.14 11.57 -14.78
CA ALA A 20 -15.11 12.62 -15.79
C ALA A 20 -13.99 13.64 -15.52
N LYS A 21 -13.26 14.04 -16.57
CA LYS A 21 -12.34 15.18 -16.56
C LYS A 21 -13.15 16.47 -16.65
N SER A 22 -13.02 17.38 -15.68
CA SER A 22 -13.46 18.78 -15.85
C SER A 22 -12.25 19.69 -16.02
N SER A 23 -12.27 20.44 -17.12
CA SER A 23 -11.33 21.50 -17.45
C SER A 23 -11.98 22.85 -17.09
N HIS A 24 -11.37 23.61 -16.18
CA HIS A 24 -11.72 25.02 -15.99
C HIS A 24 -10.57 25.92 -16.42
N HIS A 25 -10.88 26.79 -17.37
CA HIS A 25 -10.10 27.95 -17.79
C HIS A 25 -10.21 29.06 -16.74
N HIS A 26 -9.08 29.62 -16.34
CA HIS A 26 -9.02 30.99 -15.83
C HIS A 26 -7.86 31.74 -16.47
N SER A 27 -8.18 32.91 -17.03
CA SER A 27 -7.24 33.89 -17.58
C SER A 27 -6.56 34.71 -16.46
N PRO A 28 -5.34 35.22 -16.68
CA PRO A 28 -4.52 35.78 -15.62
C PRO A 28 -4.69 37.29 -15.46
N SER A 29 -4.59 37.78 -14.23
CA SER A 29 -4.38 39.18 -13.91
C SER A 29 -2.95 39.41 -13.41
N THR A 30 -2.37 40.47 -13.96
CA THR A 30 -0.96 40.86 -13.95
C THR A 30 -0.55 41.65 -12.70
N VAL A 31 0.55 41.27 -12.04
CA VAL A 31 1.50 42.20 -11.40
C VAL A 31 2.91 41.57 -11.39
N SER A 32 3.92 42.34 -11.78
CA SER A 32 5.36 42.09 -11.61
C SER A 32 6.04 43.47 -11.48
N PRO A 33 7.30 43.60 -11.01
CA PRO A 33 8.30 42.55 -10.73
C PRO A 33 9.04 42.72 -9.38
N GLU A 34 9.68 41.64 -8.92
CA GLU A 34 10.95 41.79 -8.19
C GLU A 34 11.92 40.69 -8.63
N ARG A 35 13.13 41.09 -9.03
CA ARG A 35 14.14 40.25 -9.67
C ARG A 35 14.86 39.39 -8.64
N ALA A 36 14.73 38.07 -8.75
CA ALA A 36 15.63 37.09 -8.13
C ALA A 36 16.59 36.51 -9.20
N PRO A 37 17.80 36.06 -8.81
CA PRO A 37 18.90 35.81 -9.74
C PRO A 37 18.68 34.57 -10.62
N VAL A 38 19.19 34.65 -11.84
CA VAL A 38 19.15 33.62 -12.87
C VAL A 38 20.18 32.53 -12.55
N LEU A 39 19.70 31.34 -12.24
CA LEU A 39 20.37 30.06 -12.48
C LEU A 39 19.38 29.30 -13.37
N GLY A 40 19.56 29.19 -14.69
CA GLY A 40 20.66 28.46 -15.30
C GLY A 40 20.28 26.98 -15.42
N GLY A 41 19.46 26.63 -16.42
CA GLY A 41 19.25 25.25 -16.88
C GLY A 41 17.78 24.79 -16.92
N SER A 42 17.11 25.00 -18.05
CA SER A 42 15.93 24.21 -18.40
C SER A 42 16.39 22.80 -18.78
N VAL A 43 16.19 21.82 -17.89
CA VAL A 43 16.39 20.42 -18.23
C VAL A 43 15.12 19.93 -18.94
N SER A 44 15.27 19.56 -20.21
CA SER A 44 14.24 18.85 -20.96
C SER A 44 14.03 17.48 -20.34
N VAL A 45 12.85 17.24 -19.74
CA VAL A 45 12.49 15.92 -19.24
C VAL A 45 11.88 15.11 -20.38
N SER A 46 12.75 14.56 -21.22
CA SER A 46 12.43 13.46 -22.13
C SER A 46 13.22 12.24 -21.69
N GLY A 47 12.55 11.34 -20.99
CA GLY A 47 13.13 10.14 -20.37
C GLY A 47 12.60 10.01 -18.95
N LEU A 48 12.18 8.80 -18.58
CA LEU A 48 11.85 8.49 -17.18
C LEU A 48 13.00 8.97 -16.29
N SER A 49 12.71 9.70 -15.21
CA SER A 49 13.73 10.03 -14.22
C SER A 49 14.41 8.72 -13.75
N GLU A 50 15.73 8.74 -13.50
CA GLU A 50 16.48 7.54 -13.06
C GLU A 50 15.76 6.73 -11.96
N PRO A 51 15.08 7.35 -10.96
CA PRO A 51 14.30 6.62 -9.96
C PRO A 51 13.11 5.83 -10.53
N ALA A 52 12.34 6.40 -11.46
CA ALA A 52 11.15 5.76 -12.02
C ALA A 52 11.51 4.54 -12.86
N ALA A 53 12.59 4.63 -13.65
CA ALA A 53 13.10 3.51 -14.43
C ALA A 53 13.59 2.35 -13.54
N ALA A 54 14.32 2.67 -12.46
CA ALA A 54 14.79 1.67 -11.49
C ALA A 54 13.63 0.98 -10.77
N LEU A 55 12.60 1.74 -10.37
CA LEU A 55 11.38 1.19 -9.79
C LEU A 55 10.73 0.22 -10.77
N ALA A 56 10.48 0.63 -12.02
CA ALA A 56 9.83 -0.21 -13.02
C ALA A 56 10.61 -1.51 -13.28
N ALA A 57 11.93 -1.44 -13.42
CA ALA A 57 12.79 -2.59 -13.68
C ALA A 57 12.75 -3.66 -12.59
N ARG A 58 12.50 -3.26 -11.33
CA ARG A 58 12.47 -4.15 -10.15
C ARG A 58 11.06 -4.41 -9.61
N ALA A 59 10.01 -4.06 -10.35
CA ALA A 59 8.63 -4.17 -9.88
C ALA A 59 8.24 -5.60 -9.49
N ASN A 60 8.63 -6.59 -10.29
CA ASN A 60 8.31 -8.00 -10.02
C ASN A 60 9.00 -8.58 -8.79
N ASP A 61 10.05 -7.93 -8.28
CA ASP A 61 10.74 -8.35 -7.07
C ASP A 61 10.13 -7.77 -5.79
N ARG A 62 9.20 -6.81 -5.91
CA ARG A 62 8.51 -6.24 -4.76
C ARG A 62 7.22 -6.99 -4.48
N ILE A 63 7.20 -7.77 -3.43
CA ILE A 63 6.09 -8.66 -3.07
C ILE A 63 5.29 -8.05 -1.92
N VAL A 64 4.00 -7.79 -2.14
CA VAL A 64 3.14 -7.18 -1.12
C VAL A 64 2.44 -8.24 -0.30
N LEU A 65 2.52 -8.12 1.02
CA LEU A 65 1.62 -8.78 1.97
C LEU A 65 0.67 -7.73 2.55
N SER A 66 -0.61 -7.84 2.21
CA SER A 66 -1.67 -6.92 2.62
C SER A 66 -2.83 -7.67 3.30
N GLY A 67 -3.90 -6.96 3.66
CA GLY A 67 -5.08 -7.50 4.32
C GLY A 67 -5.27 -7.01 5.76
N CYS A 68 -6.08 -7.73 6.53
CA CYS A 68 -6.53 -7.29 7.86
C CYS A 68 -5.39 -7.18 8.87
N SER A 69 -5.53 -6.19 9.77
CA SER A 69 -4.76 -6.19 11.02
C SER A 69 -5.14 -7.44 11.83
N GLY A 70 -4.16 -8.18 12.33
CA GLY A 70 -4.39 -9.42 13.10
C GLY A 70 -4.36 -10.73 12.30
N GLY A 71 -4.24 -10.70 10.97
CA GLY A 71 -4.11 -11.92 10.14
C GLY A 71 -2.73 -12.62 10.19
N GLY A 72 -1.91 -12.33 11.19
CA GLY A 72 -0.57 -12.90 11.35
C GLY A 72 0.45 -12.49 10.28
N LYS A 73 0.31 -11.30 9.65
CA LYS A 73 1.27 -10.78 8.66
C LYS A 73 2.65 -10.60 9.25
N SER A 74 2.76 -9.95 10.41
CA SER A 74 4.04 -9.69 11.07
C SER A 74 4.80 -10.98 11.37
N SER A 75 4.11 -12.04 11.81
CA SER A 75 4.73 -13.35 12.01
C SER A 75 5.19 -14.00 10.70
N LEU A 76 4.43 -13.83 9.62
CA LEU A 76 4.81 -14.32 8.28
C LEU A 76 6.02 -13.57 7.71
N LEU A 77 6.06 -12.25 7.86
CA LEU A 77 7.19 -11.42 7.48
C LEU A 77 8.44 -11.75 8.30
N ALA A 78 8.30 -12.00 9.60
CA ALA A 78 9.41 -12.45 10.45
C ALA A 78 9.97 -13.80 9.99
N GLU A 79 9.11 -14.74 9.56
CA GLU A 79 9.55 -16.01 8.99
C GLU A 79 10.28 -15.82 7.65
N LEU A 80 9.81 -14.92 6.76
CA LEU A 80 10.49 -14.60 5.51
C LEU A 80 11.86 -13.95 5.75
N ALA A 81 11.96 -13.05 6.73
CA ALA A 81 13.24 -12.48 7.17
C ALA A 81 14.20 -13.55 7.71
N ARG A 82 13.69 -14.50 8.52
CA ARG A 82 14.48 -15.65 9.01
C ARG A 82 15.04 -16.50 7.87
N ARG A 83 14.31 -16.57 6.75
CA ARG A 83 14.71 -17.21 5.50
C ARG A 83 15.62 -16.35 4.61
N ARG A 84 16.16 -15.24 5.15
CA ARG A 84 17.12 -14.33 4.49
C ARG A 84 16.54 -13.49 3.36
N HIS A 85 15.22 -13.27 3.35
CA HIS A 85 14.62 -12.29 2.45
C HIS A 85 14.58 -10.89 3.06
N SER A 86 14.64 -9.87 2.21
CA SER A 86 14.45 -8.48 2.59
C SER A 86 13.00 -8.22 2.96
N VAL A 87 12.77 -7.50 4.05
CA VAL A 87 11.43 -7.22 4.57
C VAL A 87 11.33 -5.74 4.94
N PHE A 88 10.27 -5.09 4.50
CA PHE A 88 9.92 -3.71 4.82
C PHE A 88 8.66 -3.71 5.71
N SER A 89 8.77 -3.06 6.89
CA SER A 89 7.70 -3.01 7.88
C SER A 89 6.58 -2.03 7.51
N GLU A 90 5.44 -2.14 8.20
CA GLU A 90 4.29 -1.26 7.94
C GLU A 90 4.63 0.19 8.32
N ALA A 91 4.80 1.04 7.30
CA ALA A 91 5.08 2.47 7.46
C ALA A 91 4.12 3.17 8.44
N GLY A 92 2.84 2.77 8.45
CA GLY A 92 1.81 3.34 9.33
C GLY A 92 2.10 3.20 10.81
N ARG A 93 2.65 2.06 11.26
CA ARG A 93 2.99 1.85 12.68
C ARG A 93 4.16 2.72 13.10
N ASP A 94 5.13 2.88 12.21
CA ASP A 94 6.31 3.71 12.46
C ASP A 94 5.93 5.20 12.47
N VAL A 95 5.11 5.65 11.53
CA VAL A 95 4.57 7.03 11.52
C VAL A 95 3.77 7.32 12.80
N VAL A 96 2.90 6.40 13.24
CA VAL A 96 2.13 6.58 14.49
C VAL A 96 3.06 6.76 15.68
N ARG A 97 4.08 5.91 15.80
CA ARG A 97 5.06 5.98 16.90
C ARG A 97 5.81 7.31 16.90
N GLU A 98 6.34 7.70 15.74
CA GLU A 98 7.09 8.95 15.55
C GLU A 98 6.24 10.18 15.83
N GLN A 99 5.04 10.26 15.26
CA GLN A 99 4.14 11.40 15.43
C GLN A 99 3.63 11.51 16.87
N THR A 100 3.38 10.37 17.52
CA THR A 100 3.02 10.37 18.96
C THR A 100 4.18 10.86 19.82
N LEU A 101 5.41 10.41 19.55
CA LEU A 101 6.60 10.81 20.29
C LEU A 101 6.85 12.32 20.24
N ILE A 102 6.63 12.95 19.09
CA ILE A 102 6.89 14.38 18.89
C ILE A 102 5.66 15.28 19.09
N GLY A 103 4.50 14.71 19.45
CA GLY A 103 3.24 15.46 19.55
C GLY A 103 2.69 15.97 18.21
N GLY A 104 3.05 15.31 17.11
CA GLY A 104 2.62 15.64 15.75
C GLY A 104 1.17 15.24 15.46
N GLN A 105 0.64 15.76 14.35
CA GLN A 105 -0.75 15.54 13.95
C GLN A 105 -0.93 14.35 12.98
N GLY A 106 0.15 13.82 12.41
CA GLY A 106 0.13 12.80 11.37
C GLY A 106 -0.23 11.39 11.86
N THR A 107 -1.36 11.24 12.54
CA THR A 107 -1.89 9.95 13.00
C THR A 107 -3.26 9.71 12.36
N PRO A 108 -3.70 8.46 12.17
CA PRO A 108 -4.94 8.18 11.43
C PRO A 108 -6.22 8.66 12.13
N TRP A 109 -6.14 9.02 13.42
CA TRP A 109 -7.27 9.57 14.19
C TRP A 109 -7.22 11.09 14.37
N THR A 110 -6.09 11.74 14.09
CA THR A 110 -5.95 13.20 14.24
C THR A 110 -6.00 13.89 12.87
N ASP A 111 -5.15 13.45 11.94
CA ASP A 111 -5.14 13.94 10.56
C ASP A 111 -4.81 12.77 9.63
N LEU A 112 -5.86 12.17 9.07
CA LEU A 112 -5.73 11.03 8.17
C LEU A 112 -5.05 11.40 6.85
N ALA A 113 -5.23 12.62 6.35
CA ALA A 113 -4.60 13.05 5.11
C ALA A 113 -3.08 13.14 5.32
N LEU A 114 -2.63 13.84 6.37
CA LEU A 114 -1.21 13.92 6.72
C LEU A 114 -0.61 12.54 7.05
N PHE A 115 -1.35 11.67 7.73
CA PHE A 115 -0.90 10.30 7.97
C PHE A 115 -0.65 9.55 6.65
N VAL A 116 -1.55 9.68 5.67
CA VAL A 116 -1.38 9.05 4.35
C VAL A 116 -0.19 9.65 3.60
N GLU A 117 0.00 10.97 3.66
CA GLU A 117 1.19 11.62 3.07
C GLU A 117 2.50 11.03 3.60
N LEU A 118 2.63 10.95 4.93
CA LEU A 118 3.83 10.43 5.59
C LEU A 118 4.08 8.95 5.26
N THR A 119 3.02 8.15 5.28
CA THR A 119 3.13 6.71 4.99
C THR A 119 3.42 6.42 3.52
N VAL A 120 2.87 7.19 2.58
CA VAL A 120 3.19 7.06 1.15
C VAL A 120 4.62 7.52 0.87
N SER A 121 5.08 8.62 1.47
CA SER A 121 6.47 9.06 1.35
C SER A 121 7.46 7.97 1.79
N ARG A 122 7.20 7.33 2.94
CA ARG A 122 8.01 6.19 3.41
C ARG A 122 7.94 4.98 2.49
N ALA A 123 6.74 4.60 2.03
CA ALA A 123 6.58 3.49 1.10
C ALA A 123 7.30 3.70 -0.25
N VAL A 124 7.36 4.94 -0.74
CA VAL A 124 8.17 5.32 -1.92
C VAL A 124 9.66 5.14 -1.61
N GLY A 125 10.11 5.59 -0.44
CA GLY A 125 11.49 5.39 0.02
C GLY A 125 11.88 3.91 0.09
N ASP A 126 11.06 3.09 0.74
CA ASP A 126 11.25 1.64 0.86
C ASP A 126 11.32 0.96 -0.53
N ALA A 127 10.46 1.40 -1.45
CA ALA A 127 10.47 0.88 -2.82
C ALA A 127 11.76 1.25 -3.56
N LEU A 128 12.25 2.49 -3.40
CA LEU A 128 13.53 2.92 -3.97
C LEU A 128 14.71 2.15 -3.38
N GLU A 129 14.75 1.98 -2.06
CA GLU A 129 15.78 1.18 -1.37
C GLU A 129 15.81 -0.26 -1.89
N SER A 130 14.63 -0.87 -2.07
CA SER A 130 14.52 -2.25 -2.56
C SER A 130 15.12 -2.46 -3.96
N THR A 131 15.27 -1.40 -4.77
CA THR A 131 15.84 -1.53 -6.12
C THR A 131 17.29 -1.99 -6.08
N ALA A 132 18.02 -1.68 -5.01
CA ALA A 132 19.42 -2.06 -4.82
C ALA A 132 19.62 -3.43 -4.16
N LEU A 133 18.56 -4.03 -3.60
CA LEU A 133 18.63 -5.33 -2.93
C LEU A 133 18.52 -6.45 -3.97
N PRO A 134 19.21 -7.60 -3.80
CA PRO A 134 19.03 -8.75 -4.68
C PRO A 134 17.77 -9.54 -4.34
N GLY A 135 17.15 -10.14 -5.36
CA GLY A 135 16.00 -11.04 -5.19
C GLY A 135 14.73 -10.35 -4.68
N PRO A 136 13.74 -11.13 -4.20
CA PRO A 136 12.45 -10.61 -3.78
C PRO A 136 12.52 -9.90 -2.42
N SER A 137 11.82 -8.77 -2.32
CA SER A 137 11.62 -7.98 -1.12
C SER A 137 10.15 -7.96 -0.72
N PHE A 138 9.85 -8.18 0.56
CA PHE A 138 8.48 -8.33 1.06
C PHE A 138 8.03 -7.09 1.84
N PHE A 139 6.86 -6.55 1.49
CA PHE A 139 6.35 -5.30 2.05
C PHE A 139 5.09 -5.56 2.88
N ASP A 140 5.07 -5.08 4.13
CA ASP A 140 3.85 -5.00 4.94
C ASP A 140 3.03 -3.81 4.47
N ARG A 141 2.07 -4.07 3.56
CA ARG A 141 1.27 -3.10 2.81
C ARG A 141 2.00 -2.38 1.67
N SER A 142 1.22 -1.73 0.82
CA SER A 142 1.69 -0.93 -0.31
C SER A 142 1.10 0.49 -0.32
N VAL A 143 1.51 1.31 -1.30
CA VAL A 143 0.83 2.58 -1.59
C VAL A 143 -0.65 2.39 -1.98
N ILE A 144 -1.04 1.20 -2.48
CA ILE A 144 -2.43 0.84 -2.78
C ILE A 144 -3.25 0.73 -1.48
N ASP A 145 -2.68 0.19 -0.41
CA ASP A 145 -3.36 0.13 0.89
C ASP A 145 -3.73 1.52 1.39
N GLN A 146 -2.83 2.49 1.25
CA GLN A 146 -3.04 3.87 1.72
C GLN A 146 -4.11 4.58 0.90
N LEU A 147 -4.04 4.46 -0.43
CA LEU A 147 -5.09 4.97 -1.33
C LEU A 147 -6.44 4.34 -1.00
N SER A 148 -6.48 3.01 -0.81
CA SER A 148 -7.71 2.30 -0.46
C SER A 148 -8.28 2.78 0.88
N GLY A 149 -7.42 3.11 1.85
CA GLY A 149 -7.83 3.67 3.14
C GLY A 149 -8.56 5.02 3.00
N LEU A 150 -8.04 5.93 2.16
CA LEU A 150 -8.70 7.21 1.87
C LEU A 150 -10.06 7.00 1.21
N GLU A 151 -10.11 6.17 0.17
CA GLU A 151 -11.35 5.91 -0.57
C GLU A 151 -12.42 5.24 0.30
N ALA A 152 -12.03 4.29 1.16
CA ALA A 152 -12.94 3.65 2.11
C ALA A 152 -13.58 4.63 3.09
N LYS A 153 -12.91 5.75 3.38
CA LYS A 153 -13.40 6.85 4.24
C LYS A 153 -14.09 7.96 3.46
N GLY A 154 -14.22 7.83 2.14
CA GLY A 154 -14.83 8.85 1.28
C GLY A 154 -13.99 10.12 1.14
N LEU A 155 -12.69 10.06 1.43
CA LEU A 155 -11.79 11.20 1.30
C LEU A 155 -11.24 11.31 -0.13
N PRO A 156 -10.98 12.53 -0.61
CA PRO A 156 -10.34 12.72 -1.90
C PRO A 156 -8.92 12.14 -1.87
N VAL A 157 -8.52 11.48 -2.94
CA VAL A 157 -7.14 11.01 -3.14
C VAL A 157 -6.35 12.12 -3.85
N PRO A 158 -5.31 12.70 -3.22
CA PRO A 158 -4.47 13.71 -3.85
C PRO A 158 -3.78 13.20 -5.12
N ALA A 159 -3.47 14.10 -6.06
CA ALA A 159 -2.93 13.74 -7.36
C ALA A 159 -1.58 13.00 -7.26
N HIS A 160 -0.69 13.43 -6.37
CA HIS A 160 0.63 12.80 -6.19
C HIS A 160 0.54 11.42 -5.53
N ILE A 161 -0.50 11.13 -4.74
CA ILE A 161 -0.75 9.78 -4.23
C ILE A 161 -1.19 8.84 -5.36
N ARG A 162 -1.98 9.34 -6.32
CA ARG A 162 -2.29 8.58 -7.55
C ARG A 162 -1.02 8.34 -8.37
N SER A 163 -0.18 9.36 -8.54
CA SER A 163 1.12 9.21 -9.21
C SER A 163 2.00 8.17 -8.50
N ALA A 164 2.04 8.15 -7.17
CA ALA A 164 2.79 7.13 -6.43
C ALA A 164 2.27 5.71 -6.71
N VAL A 165 0.95 5.53 -6.86
CA VAL A 165 0.34 4.24 -7.23
C VAL A 165 0.68 3.79 -8.66
N ASP A 166 0.81 4.75 -9.58
CA ASP A 166 1.17 4.47 -10.97
C ASP A 166 2.66 4.15 -11.12
N GLU A 167 3.54 4.87 -10.42
CA GLU A 167 5.00 4.73 -10.50
C GLU A 167 5.55 3.60 -9.61
N VAL A 168 5.05 3.46 -8.39
CA VAL A 168 5.50 2.43 -7.43
C VAL A 168 4.70 1.15 -7.64
N ARG A 169 5.03 0.43 -8.71
CA ARG A 169 4.41 -0.87 -9.01
C ARG A 169 5.02 -2.00 -8.18
N TYR A 170 4.25 -3.05 -7.95
CA TYR A 170 4.67 -4.27 -7.27
C TYR A 170 4.54 -5.47 -8.19
N ASN A 171 4.94 -6.65 -7.73
CA ASN A 171 4.65 -7.90 -8.40
C ASN A 171 3.14 -8.00 -8.64
N LYS A 172 2.76 -8.52 -9.81
CA LYS A 172 1.37 -8.65 -10.23
C LYS A 172 0.54 -9.43 -9.19
N THR A 173 1.13 -10.47 -8.61
CA THR A 173 0.53 -11.23 -7.53
C THR A 173 0.75 -10.52 -6.20
N VAL A 174 -0.35 -10.19 -5.51
CA VAL A 174 -0.32 -9.59 -4.18
C VAL A 174 -0.95 -10.55 -3.18
N PHE A 175 -0.33 -10.72 -2.01
CA PHE A 175 -0.76 -11.71 -1.04
C PHE A 175 -1.64 -11.07 0.02
N LEU A 176 -2.89 -11.52 0.13
CA LEU A 176 -3.83 -10.98 1.10
C LEU A 176 -4.07 -11.98 2.22
N VAL A 177 -3.94 -11.52 3.47
CA VAL A 177 -4.42 -12.27 4.63
C VAL A 177 -5.88 -11.90 4.92
N PRO A 178 -6.81 -12.88 4.94
CA PRO A 178 -8.20 -12.59 5.25
C PRO A 178 -8.39 -12.26 6.74
N PRO A 179 -9.50 -11.60 7.10
CA PRO A 179 -9.94 -11.54 8.50
C PRO A 179 -9.97 -12.95 9.10
N TRP A 180 -9.31 -13.12 10.25
CA TRP A 180 -9.15 -14.41 10.91
C TRP A 180 -9.69 -14.33 12.35
N PRO A 181 -11.00 -14.55 12.57
CA PRO A 181 -11.65 -14.43 13.87
C PRO A 181 -10.91 -15.14 15.00
N GLU A 182 -10.41 -16.35 14.74
CA GLU A 182 -9.80 -17.22 15.74
C GLU A 182 -8.46 -16.70 16.28
N ILE A 183 -7.76 -15.85 15.54
CA ILE A 183 -6.54 -15.14 16.00
C ILE A 183 -6.76 -13.62 16.06
N PHE A 184 -7.99 -13.17 15.84
CA PHE A 184 -8.38 -11.78 15.92
C PHE A 184 -8.47 -11.40 17.39
N THR A 185 -7.33 -11.12 17.99
CA THR A 185 -7.27 -10.50 19.30
C THR A 185 -7.53 -8.99 19.16
N ASN A 186 -8.39 -8.46 20.02
CA ASN A 186 -8.45 -7.03 20.27
C ASN A 186 -7.14 -6.62 20.95
N ASP A 187 -6.12 -6.35 20.15
CA ASP A 187 -4.96 -5.60 20.62
C ASP A 187 -5.45 -4.18 20.99
N ALA A 188 -4.84 -3.59 22.02
CA ALA A 188 -5.22 -2.30 22.59
C ALA A 188 -5.22 -1.15 21.56
N GLU A 189 -4.60 -1.35 20.40
CA GLU A 189 -4.53 -0.40 19.29
C GLU A 189 -5.74 -0.45 18.33
N ARG A 190 -6.65 -1.44 18.42
CA ARG A 190 -7.75 -1.60 17.44
C ARG A 190 -9.07 -0.99 17.91
N ARG A 191 -9.41 0.17 17.34
CA ARG A 191 -10.65 0.91 17.59
C ARG A 191 -11.86 0.44 16.74
N HIS A 192 -11.69 -0.53 15.83
CA HIS A 192 -12.69 -0.94 14.83
C HIS A 192 -13.23 -2.35 15.07
N GLY A 193 -14.53 -2.54 14.83
CA GLY A 193 -15.20 -3.84 14.96
C GLY A 193 -14.84 -4.82 13.83
N PHE A 194 -15.06 -6.12 14.05
CA PHE A 194 -14.77 -7.17 13.06
C PHE A 194 -15.47 -6.94 11.71
N ALA A 195 -16.74 -6.53 11.72
CA ALA A 195 -17.50 -6.22 10.50
C ALA A 195 -16.89 -5.05 9.70
N GLU A 196 -16.32 -4.05 10.39
CA GLU A 196 -15.60 -2.96 9.71
C GLU A 196 -14.31 -3.46 9.08
N ALA A 197 -13.61 -4.40 9.74
CA ALA A 197 -12.42 -5.03 9.20
C ALA A 197 -12.72 -5.88 7.95
N GLU A 198 -13.85 -6.61 7.92
CA GLU A 198 -14.32 -7.33 6.73
C GLU A 198 -14.67 -6.39 5.58
N LYS A 199 -15.41 -5.30 5.85
CA LYS A 199 -15.74 -4.30 4.84
C LYS A 199 -14.49 -3.65 4.26
N ALA A 200 -13.54 -3.28 5.11
CA ALA A 200 -12.25 -2.71 4.69
C ALA A 200 -11.45 -3.72 3.85
N TYR A 201 -11.46 -5.01 4.23
CA TYR A 201 -10.80 -6.07 3.47
C TYR A 201 -11.40 -6.25 2.07
N HIS A 202 -12.73 -6.28 1.94
CA HIS A 202 -13.39 -6.40 0.64
C HIS A 202 -13.11 -5.19 -0.25
N HIS A 203 -13.17 -3.98 0.32
CA HIS A 203 -12.82 -2.77 -0.42
C HIS A 203 -11.36 -2.82 -0.91
N LEU A 204 -10.42 -3.22 -0.05
CA LEU A 204 -9.01 -3.39 -0.40
C LEU A 204 -8.80 -4.40 -1.53
N LEU A 205 -9.48 -5.55 -1.48
CA LEU A 205 -9.43 -6.56 -2.53
C LEU A 205 -9.88 -5.97 -3.88
N CYS A 206 -11.03 -5.30 -3.92
CA CYS A 206 -11.51 -4.63 -5.13
C CYS A 206 -10.54 -3.55 -5.63
N THR A 207 -9.90 -2.82 -4.71
CA THR A 207 -8.92 -1.78 -5.07
C THR A 207 -7.72 -2.40 -5.78
N TYR A 208 -7.16 -3.51 -5.27
CA TYR A 208 -6.08 -4.22 -5.95
C TYR A 208 -6.47 -4.73 -7.34
N GLU A 209 -7.65 -5.36 -7.47
CA GLU A 209 -8.18 -5.80 -8.77
C GLU A 209 -8.34 -4.63 -9.75
N ARG A 210 -8.85 -3.48 -9.26
CA ARG A 210 -9.03 -2.27 -10.07
C ARG A 210 -7.71 -1.71 -10.61
N PHE A 211 -6.62 -1.86 -9.87
CA PHE A 211 -5.27 -1.46 -10.29
C PHE A 211 -4.50 -2.56 -11.04
N GLY A 212 -5.18 -3.63 -11.45
CA GLY A 212 -4.63 -4.68 -12.31
C GLY A 212 -3.72 -5.69 -11.61
N TYR A 213 -3.81 -5.78 -10.28
CA TYR A 213 -3.14 -6.82 -9.50
C TYR A 213 -4.02 -8.08 -9.40
N ASP A 214 -3.39 -9.20 -9.10
CA ASP A 214 -4.02 -10.51 -8.89
C ASP A 214 -3.91 -10.90 -7.40
N PRO A 215 -4.92 -10.59 -6.56
CA PRO A 215 -4.91 -10.97 -5.16
C PRO A 215 -4.90 -12.49 -4.96
N LEU A 216 -3.85 -13.01 -4.32
CA LEU A 216 -3.77 -14.38 -3.84
C LEU A 216 -4.07 -14.42 -2.35
N ILE A 217 -5.19 -15.05 -1.99
CA ILE A 217 -5.59 -15.17 -0.59
C ILE A 217 -4.80 -16.28 0.09
N LEU A 218 -4.02 -15.92 1.11
CA LEU A 218 -3.26 -16.89 1.87
C LEU A 218 -4.20 -17.71 2.78
N PRO A 219 -4.09 -19.05 2.77
CA PRO A 219 -4.94 -19.90 3.58
C PRO A 219 -4.62 -19.73 5.07
N LYS A 220 -5.60 -19.99 5.93
CA LYS A 220 -5.47 -19.96 7.39
C LYS A 220 -4.73 -21.20 7.92
N THR A 221 -3.45 -21.32 7.58
CA THR A 221 -2.55 -22.42 7.95
C THR A 221 -1.39 -21.92 8.80
N SER A 222 -0.42 -22.79 9.11
CA SER A 222 0.78 -22.39 9.86
C SER A 222 1.57 -21.29 9.14
N VAL A 223 2.37 -20.55 9.89
CA VAL A 223 3.25 -19.50 9.34
C VAL A 223 4.20 -20.09 8.29
N THR A 224 4.79 -21.25 8.59
CA THR A 224 5.71 -21.98 7.69
C THR A 224 5.01 -22.37 6.39
N ASP A 225 3.83 -22.98 6.45
CA ASP A 225 3.09 -23.38 5.24
C ASP A 225 2.70 -22.19 4.37
N ARG A 226 2.34 -21.06 5.00
CA ARG A 226 2.03 -19.82 4.28
C ARG A 226 3.27 -19.27 3.58
N ALA A 227 4.44 -19.28 4.25
CA ALA A 227 5.70 -18.84 3.65
C ALA A 227 6.11 -19.74 2.48
N ASP A 228 5.97 -21.07 2.62
CA ASP A 228 6.30 -22.03 1.56
C ASP A 228 5.41 -21.81 0.33
N ARG A 229 4.09 -21.68 0.53
CA ARG A 229 3.15 -21.39 -0.57
C ARG A 229 3.44 -20.07 -1.25
N LEU A 230 3.77 -19.05 -0.47
CA LEU A 230 4.09 -17.72 -0.99
C LEU A 230 5.32 -17.81 -1.89
N LEU A 231 6.43 -18.35 -1.40
CA LEU A 231 7.67 -18.47 -2.16
C LEU A 231 7.51 -19.36 -3.40
N ALA A 232 6.77 -20.46 -3.30
CA ALA A 232 6.49 -21.35 -4.43
C ALA A 232 5.70 -20.65 -5.56
N SER A 233 4.90 -19.62 -5.24
CA SER A 233 4.16 -18.85 -6.25
C SER A 233 4.98 -17.74 -6.94
N LEU A 234 6.23 -17.53 -6.52
CA LEU A 234 7.18 -16.58 -7.14
C LEU A 234 8.12 -17.26 -8.14
N SER A 235 8.08 -18.60 -8.24
CA SER A 235 8.94 -19.41 -9.10
C SER A 235 8.34 -19.67 -10.47
#